data_AF-A0A524J5C1-F1
#
_entry.id   AF-A0A524J5C1-F1
#
_cell.length_a   1.000
_cell.length_b   1.000
_cell.length_c   1.000
_cell.angle_alpha   90.00
_cell.angle_beta   90.00
_cell.angle_gamma   90.00
#
_symmetry.space_group_name_H-M   'P 1'
#
loop_
_entity.id
_entity.type
_entity.pdbx_description
1 polymer ?
#
loop_
_entity_poly.entity_id
_entity_poly.type
_entity_poly.pdbx_seq_one_letter_code
_entity_poly.pdbx_strand_id
1 'polypeptide(L)'
;MFKKMSNSWALLKASAAVLSADKELIVFPIVSTLAVVLVTATFALPMLFAGFVDTLIKGNSQILGFVIGFFFYVAQYFVIIFANSALVGAAMIRLRGGDPTVRDGFRIAFERIGTIFLYAIVSATV
;
A
#
# COMPACT_ATOMS: atom_id res chain seq x y z
N MET A 1 23.70 6.36 21.40
CA MET A 1 22.46 5.82 20.77
C MET A 1 21.22 6.66 21.05
N PHE A 2 20.96 7.09 22.30
CA PHE A 2 19.79 7.90 22.65
C PHE A 2 19.63 9.24 21.89
N LYS A 3 20.73 9.93 21.53
CA LYS A 3 20.69 11.13 20.66
C LYS A 3 20.16 10.84 19.24
N LYS A 4 20.49 9.69 18.65
CA LYS A 4 19.98 9.30 17.31
C LYS A 4 18.47 9.02 17.36
N MET A 5 18.00 8.32 18.40
CA MET A 5 16.58 8.10 18.61
C MET A 5 15.82 9.41 18.86
N SER A 6 16.37 10.32 19.66
CA SER A 6 15.78 11.65 19.89
C SER A 6 15.65 12.47 18.61
N ASN A 7 16.69 12.48 17.76
CA ASN A 7 16.63 13.17 16.47
C ASN A 7 15.64 12.52 15.51
N SER A 8 15.57 11.18 15.48
CA SER A 8 14.59 10.46 14.66
C SER A 8 13.16 10.73 15.13
N TRP A 9 12.95 10.82 16.45
CA TRP A 9 11.66 11.17 17.05
C TRP A 9 11.26 12.63 16.78
N ALA A 10 12.24 13.55 16.77
CA ALA A 10 12.01 14.94 16.39
C ALA A 10 11.64 15.07 14.91
N LEU A 11 12.29 14.31 14.02
CA LEU A 11 11.96 14.25 12.59
C LEU A 11 10.57 13.63 12.33
N LEU A 12 10.23 12.57 13.06
CA LEU A 12 8.89 11.98 13.02
C LEU A 12 7.83 12.99 13.47
N LYS A 13 8.06 13.70 14.57
CA LYS A 13 7.15 14.75 15.05
C LYS A 13 7.03 15.92 14.06
N ALA A 14 8.13 16.35 13.45
CA ALA A 14 8.12 17.42 12.45
C ALA A 14 7.34 17.00 11.20
N SER A 15 7.58 15.79 10.70
CA SER A 15 6.85 15.23 9.55
C SER A 15 5.37 15.01 9.88
N ALA A 16 5.07 14.54 11.09
CA ALA A 16 3.71 14.37 11.58
C ALA A 16 2.98 15.71 11.81
N ALA A 17 3.68 16.77 12.20
CA ALA A 17 3.11 18.11 12.36
C ALA A 17 2.80 18.77 11.01
N VAL A 18 3.64 18.56 10.00
CA VAL A 18 3.35 18.98 8.62
C VAL A 18 2.18 18.19 8.04
N LEU A 19 2.12 16.88 8.32
CA LEU A 19 1.04 16.02 7.87
C LEU A 19 -0.28 16.30 8.61
N SER A 20 -0.25 16.67 9.90
CA SER A 20 -1.45 17.02 10.68
C SER A 20 -2.01 18.40 10.34
N ALA A 21 -1.22 19.26 9.71
CA ALA A 21 -1.68 20.52 9.14
C ALA A 21 -2.61 20.30 7.92
N ASP A 22 -2.40 19.21 7.16
CA ASP A 22 -3.23 18.81 6.02
C ASP A 22 -3.94 17.47 6.32
N LYS A 23 -5.02 17.53 7.11
CA LYS A 23 -5.83 16.35 7.52
C LYS A 23 -6.28 15.47 6.36
N GLU A 24 -6.44 16.04 5.17
CA GLU A 24 -6.84 15.32 3.96
C GLU A 24 -5.76 14.34 3.48
N LEU A 25 -4.47 14.62 3.73
CA LEU A 25 -3.37 13.76 3.32
C LEU A 25 -3.20 12.52 4.21
N ILE A 26 -3.63 12.57 5.48
CA ILE A 26 -3.58 11.42 6.42
C ILE A 26 -4.52 10.29 6.00
N VAL A 27 -5.57 10.61 5.23
CA VAL A 27 -6.56 9.62 4.80
C VAL A 27 -5.92 8.58 3.88
N PHE A 28 -4.98 8.96 2.99
CA PHE A 28 -4.38 8.00 2.06
C PHE A 28 -3.57 6.90 2.76
N PRO A 29 -2.65 7.20 3.72
CA PRO A 29 -1.97 6.16 4.50
C PRO A 29 -2.91 5.24 5.28
N ILE A 30 -3.98 5.79 5.86
CA ILE A 30 -4.95 4.99 6.63
C ILE A 30 -5.71 4.03 5.70
N VAL A 31 -6.24 4.55 4.59
CA VAL A 31 -6.94 3.74 3.59
C VAL A 31 -6.00 2.67 3.01
N SER A 32 -4.75 3.02 2.71
CA SER A 32 -3.73 2.06 2.27
C SER A 32 -3.51 0.95 3.29
N THR A 33 -3.38 1.29 4.57
CA THR A 33 -3.14 0.32 5.64
C THR A 33 -4.33 -0.64 5.76
N LEU A 34 -5.55 -0.10 5.75
CA LEU A 34 -6.77 -0.92 5.76
C LEU A 34 -6.87 -1.82 4.52
N ALA A 35 -6.57 -1.29 3.33
CA ALA A 35 -6.61 -2.05 2.09
C ALA A 35 -5.58 -3.20 2.09
N VAL A 36 -4.35 -2.96 2.58
CA VAL A 36 -3.32 -4.00 2.75
C VAL A 36 -3.78 -5.08 3.72
N VAL A 37 -4.39 -4.71 4.86
CA VAL A 37 -4.94 -5.67 5.81
C VAL A 37 -6.07 -6.48 5.19
N LEU A 38 -6.97 -5.85 4.46
CA LEU A 38 -8.07 -6.53 3.77
C LEU A 38 -7.57 -7.51 2.70
N VAL A 39 -6.63 -7.10 1.86
CA VAL A 39 -6.01 -8.00 0.87
C VAL A 39 -5.33 -9.17 1.58
N THR A 40 -4.58 -8.89 2.65
CA THR A 40 -3.95 -9.94 3.48
C THR A 40 -4.98 -10.92 4.01
N ALA A 41 -6.08 -10.45 4.60
CA ALA A 41 -7.14 -11.30 5.10
C ALA A 41 -7.79 -12.13 3.98
N THR A 42 -8.02 -11.53 2.81
CA THR A 42 -8.68 -12.18 1.67
C THR A 42 -7.85 -13.34 1.11
N PHE A 43 -6.53 -13.26 1.19
CA PHE A 43 -5.64 -14.35 0.77
C PHE A 43 -5.30 -15.32 1.91
N ALA A 44 -5.02 -14.81 3.11
CA ALA A 44 -4.60 -15.61 4.25
C ALA A 44 -5.73 -16.48 4.82
N LEU A 45 -6.94 -15.95 4.98
CA LEU A 45 -8.04 -16.70 5.60
C LEU A 45 -8.43 -17.94 4.78
N PRO A 46 -8.64 -17.87 3.45
CA PRO A 46 -8.90 -19.07 2.66
C PRO A 46 -7.77 -20.09 2.73
N MET A 47 -6.51 -19.64 2.69
CA MET A 47 -5.36 -20.56 2.80
C MET A 47 -5.34 -21.31 4.14
N LEU A 48 -5.69 -20.63 5.24
CA LEU A 48 -5.76 -21.22 6.57
C LEU A 48 -6.97 -22.17 6.70
N PHE A 49 -8.17 -21.74 6.31
CA PHE A 49 -9.39 -22.51 6.49
C PHE A 49 -9.55 -23.68 5.50
N ALA A 50 -9.01 -23.57 4.29
CA ALA A 50 -9.10 -24.62 3.28
C ALA A 50 -8.05 -25.74 3.46
N GLY A 51 -7.24 -25.73 4.54
CA GLY A 51 -6.15 -26.69 4.73
C GLY A 51 -5.04 -26.58 3.66
N PHE A 52 -4.99 -25.43 2.96
CA PHE A 52 -4.08 -25.23 1.85
C PHE A 52 -2.62 -25.17 2.34
N VAL A 53 -2.41 -24.65 3.55
CA VAL A 53 -1.12 -24.65 4.25
C VAL A 53 -0.59 -26.08 4.43
N ASP A 54 -1.43 -27.02 4.90
CA ASP A 54 -1.02 -28.41 5.07
C ASP A 54 -0.68 -29.10 3.75
N THR A 55 -1.40 -28.75 2.69
CA THR A 55 -1.18 -29.30 1.33
C THR A 55 0.11 -28.76 0.71
N LEU A 56 0.44 -27.50 0.97
CA LEU A 56 1.70 -26.88 0.55
C LEU A 56 2.91 -27.47 1.29
N ILE A 57 2.80 -27.68 2.60
CA ILE A 57 3.89 -28.27 3.41
C ILE A 57 4.17 -29.72 2.96
N LYS A 58 3.14 -30.47 2.58
CA LYS A 58 3.28 -31.84 2.05
C LYS A 58 3.81 -31.90 0.61
N GLY A 59 4.02 -30.75 -0.05
CA GLY A 59 4.61 -30.66 -1.38
C GLY A 59 3.67 -30.95 -2.55
N ASN A 60 2.42 -31.36 -2.31
CA ASN A 60 1.48 -31.77 -3.37
C ASN A 60 0.98 -30.62 -4.26
N SER A 61 1.07 -29.37 -3.82
CA SER A 61 0.51 -28.21 -4.54
C SER A 61 1.47 -27.02 -4.60
N GLN A 62 2.78 -27.27 -4.62
CA GLN A 62 3.81 -26.24 -4.56
C GLN A 62 3.71 -25.19 -5.69
N ILE A 63 3.42 -25.62 -6.93
CA ILE A 63 3.21 -24.71 -8.08
C ILE A 63 2.04 -23.76 -7.82
N LEU A 64 0.91 -24.29 -7.33
CA LEU A 64 -0.27 -23.50 -7.04
C LEU A 64 -0.01 -22.52 -5.89
N GLY A 65 0.79 -22.92 -4.89
CA GLY A 65 1.26 -22.02 -3.83
C GLY A 65 2.09 -20.87 -4.35
N PHE A 66 3.03 -21.12 -5.26
CA PHE A 66 3.82 -20.06 -5.89
C PHE A 66 2.95 -19.09 -6.70
N VAL A 67 1.98 -19.62 -7.46
CA VAL A 67 1.06 -18.78 -8.24
C VAL A 67 0.20 -17.91 -7.33
N ILE A 68 -0.41 -18.47 -6.28
CA ILE A 68 -1.21 -17.72 -5.31
C ILE A 68 -0.35 -16.68 -4.58
N GLY A 69 0.86 -17.07 -4.14
CA GLY A 69 1.81 -16.18 -3.49
C GLY A 69 2.23 -15.01 -4.39
N PHE A 70 2.45 -15.27 -5.67
CA PHE A 70 2.73 -14.23 -6.66
C PHE A 70 1.56 -13.26 -6.82
N PHE A 71 0.32 -13.76 -6.98
CA PHE A 71 -0.86 -12.88 -7.07
C PHE A 71 -1.09 -12.08 -5.79
N PHE A 72 -0.87 -12.69 -4.62
CA PHE A 72 -0.90 -11.98 -3.35
C PHE A 72 0.13 -10.84 -3.31
N TYR A 73 1.35 -11.12 -3.76
CA TYR A 73 2.43 -10.13 -3.78
C TYR A 73 2.14 -8.98 -4.74
N VAL A 74 1.69 -9.28 -5.97
CA VAL A 74 1.24 -8.27 -6.95
C VAL A 74 0.09 -7.43 -6.39
N ALA A 75 -0.91 -8.05 -5.75
CA ALA A 75 -2.03 -7.32 -5.16
C ALA A 75 -1.58 -6.35 -4.05
N GLN A 76 -0.62 -6.74 -3.22
CA GLN A 76 -0.06 -5.85 -2.19
C GLN A 76 0.68 -4.66 -2.81
N TYR A 77 1.56 -4.92 -3.79
CA TYR A 77 2.25 -3.85 -4.52
C TYR A 77 1.27 -2.91 -5.20
N PHE A 78 0.24 -3.45 -5.83
CA PHE A 78 -0.80 -2.67 -6.48
C PHE A 78 -1.49 -1.71 -5.50
N VAL A 79 -1.94 -2.21 -4.35
CA VAL A 79 -2.59 -1.36 -3.33
C VAL A 79 -1.66 -0.26 -2.83
N ILE A 80 -0.41 -0.61 -2.51
CA ILE A 80 0.58 0.34 -1.98
C ILE A 80 0.90 1.41 -3.01
N ILE A 81 1.20 1.02 -4.26
CA ILE A 81 1.53 1.97 -5.34
C ILE A 81 0.31 2.82 -5.68
N PHE A 82 -0.90 2.26 -5.68
CA PHE A 82 -2.14 3.00 -5.90
C PHE A 82 -2.35 4.10 -4.85
N ALA A 83 -2.23 3.75 -3.57
CA ALA A 83 -2.39 4.72 -2.49
C ALA A 83 -1.27 5.78 -2.49
N ASN A 84 -0.03 5.38 -2.76
CA ASN A 84 1.09 6.32 -2.92
C ASN A 84 0.87 7.26 -4.11
N SER A 85 0.34 6.77 -5.23
CA SER A 85 -0.01 7.59 -6.38
C SER A 85 -1.11 8.60 -6.04
N ALA A 86 -2.11 8.20 -5.25
CA ALA A 86 -3.16 9.10 -4.79
C ALA A 86 -2.61 10.19 -3.85
N LEU A 87 -1.75 9.82 -2.91
CA LEU A 87 -1.09 10.74 -1.99
C LEU A 87 -0.21 11.75 -2.74
N VAL A 88 0.62 11.27 -3.67
CA VAL A 88 1.49 12.14 -4.50
C VAL A 88 0.64 13.05 -5.39
N GLY A 89 -0.46 12.55 -5.95
CA GLY A 89 -1.41 13.35 -6.73
C GLY A 89 -1.99 14.52 -5.92
N ALA A 90 -2.47 14.25 -4.70
CA ALA A 90 -2.98 15.27 -3.80
C ALA A 90 -1.89 16.26 -3.36
N ALA A 91 -0.69 15.77 -3.02
CA ALA A 91 0.44 16.60 -2.65
C ALA A 91 0.86 17.56 -3.79
N MET A 92 0.83 17.08 -5.05
CA MET A 92 1.15 17.92 -6.21
C MET A 92 0.13 19.05 -6.44
N ILE A 93 -1.15 18.84 -6.11
CA ILE A 93 -2.17 19.90 -6.14
C ILE A 93 -1.84 20.97 -5.09
N ARG A 94 -1.49 20.54 -3.88
CA ARG A 94 -1.11 21.44 -2.78
C ARG A 94 0.11 22.29 -3.12
N LEU A 95 1.15 21.67 -3.66
CA LEU A 95 2.39 22.35 -4.05
C LEU A 95 2.18 23.40 -5.15
N ARG A 96 1.13 23.26 -5.97
CA ARG A 96 0.73 24.24 -7.00
C ARG A 96 -0.12 25.38 -6.44
N GLY A 97 -0.35 25.42 -5.12
CA GLY A 97 -1.19 26.42 -4.46
C GLY A 97 -2.69 26.12 -4.49
N GLY A 98 -3.09 24.90 -4.89
CA GLY A 98 -4.48 24.45 -4.86
C GLY A 98 -4.93 23.89 -3.50
N ASP A 99 -6.22 23.58 -3.39
CA ASP A 99 -6.82 22.92 -2.23
C ASP A 99 -7.09 21.43 -2.54
N PRO A 100 -6.30 20.49 -1.98
CA PRO A 100 -6.29 19.10 -2.41
C PRO A 100 -7.35 18.24 -1.70
N THR A 101 -8.44 17.88 -2.38
CA THR A 101 -9.42 16.97 -1.75
C THR A 101 -8.98 15.51 -1.83
N VAL A 102 -9.48 14.68 -0.89
CA VAL A 102 -9.29 13.21 -0.92
C VAL A 102 -9.77 12.62 -2.26
N ARG A 103 -10.87 13.15 -2.79
CA ARG A 103 -11.44 12.74 -4.08
C ARG A 103 -10.49 13.01 -5.24
N ASP A 104 -9.76 14.11 -5.21
CA ASP A 104 -8.80 14.46 -6.27
C ASP A 104 -7.63 13.48 -6.31
N GLY A 105 -7.09 13.13 -5.14
CA GLY A 105 -6.01 12.13 -5.06
C GLY A 105 -6.44 10.78 -5.63
N PHE A 106 -7.60 10.25 -5.20
CA PHE A 106 -8.12 8.99 -5.73
C PHE A 106 -8.47 9.07 -7.21
N ARG A 107 -9.04 10.19 -7.69
CA ARG A 107 -9.31 10.39 -9.12
C ARG A 107 -8.03 10.25 -9.95
N ILE A 108 -6.95 10.92 -9.55
CA ILE A 108 -5.65 10.85 -10.26
C ILE A 108 -5.11 9.42 -10.27
N ALA A 109 -5.23 8.70 -9.15
CA ALA A 109 -4.81 7.31 -9.09
C ALA A 109 -5.66 6.40 -10.00
N PHE A 110 -6.98 6.60 -10.05
CA PHE A 110 -7.87 5.84 -10.93
C PHE A 110 -7.62 6.12 -12.41
N GLU A 111 -7.33 7.37 -12.80
CA GLU A 111 -6.94 7.71 -14.18
C GLU A 111 -5.68 6.96 -14.65
N ARG A 112 -4.85 6.51 -13.71
CA ARG A 112 -3.59 5.79 -13.98
C ARG A 112 -3.62 4.32 -13.56
N ILE A 113 -4.80 3.77 -13.27
CA ILE A 113 -4.94 2.43 -12.68
C ILE A 113 -4.25 1.34 -13.51
N GLY A 114 -4.32 1.40 -14.84
CA GLY A 114 -3.66 0.45 -15.73
C GLY A 114 -2.14 0.53 -15.64
N THR A 115 -1.57 1.74 -15.61
CA THR A 115 -0.12 1.95 -15.45
C THR A 115 0.34 1.49 -14.08
N ILE A 116 -0.43 1.78 -13.02
CA ILE A 116 -0.15 1.34 -11.65
C ILE A 116 -0.15 -0.20 -11.57
N PHE A 117 -1.10 -0.86 -12.23
CA PHE A 117 -1.16 -2.32 -12.27
C PHE A 117 0.05 -2.94 -12.98
N LEU A 118 0.41 -2.42 -14.16
CA LEU A 118 1.60 -2.90 -14.88
C LEU A 118 2.87 -2.67 -14.06
N TYR A 119 2.98 -1.52 -13.42
CA TYR A 119 4.13 -1.22 -12.56
C TYR A 119 4.17 -2.15 -11.34
N ALA A 120 3.04 -2.46 -10.72
CA ALA A 120 2.96 -3.41 -9.62
C ALA A 120 3.42 -4.82 -10.00
N ILE A 121 3.10 -5.29 -11.22
CA ILE A 121 3.61 -6.57 -11.73
C ILE A 121 5.14 -6.52 -11.85
N VAL A 122 5.69 -5.46 -12.44
CA VAL A 122 7.15 -5.32 -12.57
C VAL A 122 7.79 -5.26 -11.18
N SER A 123 7.28 -4.44 -10.27
CA SER A 123 7.79 -4.32 -8.89
C SER A 123 7.66 -5.60 -8.08
N ALA A 124 6.73 -6.49 -8.41
CA ALA A 124 6.62 -7.80 -7.77
C ALA A 124 7.71 -8.79 -8.25
N THR A 125 8.45 -8.46 -9.30
CA THR A 125 9.47 -9.35 -9.92
C THR A 125 10.92 -8.93 -9.69
N VAL A 126 11.19 -7.68 -9.28
CA VAL A 126 12.55 -7.12 -9.14
C VAL A 126 12.84 -6.55 -7.77
#